data_AF-A0A369SDE0-F1
#
_entry.id   AF-A0A369SDE0-F1
#
_cell.length_a   1.000
_cell.length_b   1.000
_cell.length_c   1.000
_cell.angle_alpha   90.00
_cell.angle_beta   90.00
_cell.angle_gamma   90.00
#
_symmetry.space_group_name_H-M   'P 1'
#
loop_
_entity.id
_entity.type
_entity.pdbx_description
1 polymer ?
#
loop_
_entity_poly.entity_id
_entity_poly.type
_entity_poly.pdbx_seq_one_letter_code
_entity_poly.pdbx_strand_id
1 'polypeptide(L)'
;MVNMTEMRKSNSISYLPVHQMPTQYREPYILTGYREPCSTCKSCLRSLIRASNETLNVWTHFLPIIYFLNRAIQFYSNNDSGCFEFQYYPFMPNYIGIIFYHLASSIAHLFCSMSIKYRHTCFYIDYSGICIYAMGAGITYYNLYVLPNAPTNNYPLSQIAFTTLSFGVSLSVCLVSCISRHYWRSTGAVIRTGAFAINLIFNTSPSLWLFWQNQLPSATHLVRQWSWYVAAITAYVFKIPEKFAPGKFDVIGHSHQWFHVFLSLGTVEQINSLEFDVNACRPKYMPSDAPSFFITIGSMMLAILLNALIVSICSYKLARHAKMD
;
A
#
# COMPACT_ATOMS: atom_id res chain seq x y z
N MET A 1 -29.58 24.21 -10.67
CA MET A 1 -28.17 24.56 -10.92
C MET A 1 -27.69 25.44 -9.79
N VAL A 2 -26.87 24.93 -8.86
CA VAL A 2 -26.26 25.76 -7.83
C VAL A 2 -25.11 26.52 -8.47
N ASN A 3 -25.14 27.86 -8.35
CA ASN A 3 -24.20 28.76 -8.97
C ASN A 3 -22.81 28.59 -8.34
N MET A 4 -21.88 27.92 -9.02
CA MET A 4 -20.51 27.64 -8.52
C MET A 4 -19.72 28.91 -8.16
N THR A 5 -20.20 30.06 -8.61
CA THR A 5 -19.60 31.38 -8.37
C THR A 5 -19.87 31.92 -6.97
N GLU A 6 -20.95 31.50 -6.30
CA GLU A 6 -21.32 31.99 -4.96
C GLU A 6 -20.61 31.27 -3.80
N MET A 7 -20.15 30.03 -4.00
CA MET A 7 -19.37 29.31 -2.98
C MET A 7 -17.98 29.92 -2.72
N ARG A 8 -17.54 30.86 -3.57
CA ARG A 8 -16.19 31.43 -3.53
C ARG A 8 -15.99 32.57 -2.52
N LYS A 9 -17.03 32.99 -1.78
CA LYS A 9 -16.99 34.18 -0.91
C LYS A 9 -16.85 33.91 0.60
N SER A 10 -16.75 32.65 1.04
CA SER A 10 -16.47 32.31 2.44
C SER A 10 -14.98 31.96 2.63
N ASN A 11 -14.25 32.76 3.41
CA ASN A 11 -12.91 32.40 3.88
C ASN A 11 -12.91 31.25 4.92
N SER A 12 -14.08 30.68 5.23
CA SER A 12 -14.22 29.45 6.00
C SER A 12 -14.37 28.27 5.02
N ILE A 13 -13.46 27.30 5.10
CA ILE A 13 -13.60 26.01 4.40
C ILE A 13 -14.83 25.34 5.02
N SER A 14 -15.94 25.29 4.29
CA SER A 14 -17.17 24.67 4.76
C SER A 14 -17.13 23.19 4.43
N TYR A 15 -17.18 22.33 5.44
CA TYR A 15 -17.29 20.89 5.18
C TYR A 15 -18.69 20.56 4.67
N LEU A 16 -18.76 19.77 3.60
CA LEU A 16 -20.00 19.50 2.90
C LEU A 16 -20.65 18.20 3.40
N PRO A 17 -21.99 18.17 3.50
CA PRO A 17 -22.73 16.93 3.66
C PRO A 17 -22.80 16.14 2.34
N VAL A 18 -22.99 14.83 2.45
CA VAL A 18 -22.94 13.87 1.32
C VAL A 18 -23.91 14.20 0.18
N HIS A 19 -25.07 14.78 0.49
CA HIS A 19 -26.08 15.13 -0.53
C HIS A 19 -25.61 16.26 -1.47
N GLN A 20 -24.63 17.07 -1.05
CA GLN A 20 -24.02 18.13 -1.86
C GLN A 20 -22.79 17.63 -2.63
N MET A 21 -22.31 16.41 -2.36
CA MET A 21 -21.12 15.85 -3.00
C MET A 21 -21.48 15.15 -4.32
N PRO A 22 -20.66 15.28 -5.38
CA PRO A 22 -20.79 14.44 -6.57
C PRO A 22 -20.54 12.96 -6.21
N THR A 23 -21.19 12.05 -6.93
CA THR A 23 -21.18 10.61 -6.61
C THR A 23 -19.79 10.00 -6.57
N GLN A 24 -18.84 10.53 -7.33
CA GLN A 24 -17.44 10.07 -7.38
C GLN A 24 -16.64 10.33 -6.10
N TYR A 25 -17.12 11.21 -5.22
CA TYR A 25 -16.50 11.55 -3.94
C TYR A 25 -17.18 10.89 -2.74
N ARG A 26 -18.39 10.33 -2.92
CA ARG A 26 -19.18 9.79 -1.82
C ARG A 26 -18.60 8.46 -1.36
N GLU A 27 -18.42 8.32 -0.06
CA GLU A 27 -18.07 7.07 0.59
C GLU A 27 -19.32 6.48 1.27
N PRO A 28 -19.52 5.15 1.25
CA PRO A 28 -20.68 4.52 1.91
C PRO A 28 -20.74 4.87 3.40
N TYR A 29 -21.94 5.19 3.89
CA TYR A 29 -22.25 5.48 5.30
C TYR A 29 -21.59 6.74 5.91
N ILE A 30 -20.76 7.45 5.15
CA ILE A 30 -20.16 8.73 5.54
C ILE A 30 -21.07 9.87 5.09
N LEU A 31 -21.63 10.63 6.04
CA LEU A 31 -22.70 11.60 5.78
C LEU A 31 -22.23 13.06 5.72
N THR A 32 -21.13 13.39 6.38
CA THR A 32 -20.59 14.75 6.56
C THR A 32 -19.05 14.75 6.55
N GLY A 33 -18.43 15.92 6.73
CA GLY A 33 -16.98 16.05 6.84
C GLY A 33 -16.22 16.06 5.51
N TYR A 34 -16.93 16.08 4.37
CA TYR A 34 -16.31 16.12 3.05
C TYR A 34 -15.70 17.49 2.76
N ARG A 35 -14.51 17.48 2.18
CA ARG A 35 -13.87 18.70 1.64
C ARG A 35 -14.53 19.11 0.33
N GLU A 36 -14.61 20.42 0.10
CA GLU A 36 -15.15 20.98 -1.14
C GLU A 36 -14.43 20.41 -2.38
N PRO A 37 -15.16 19.94 -3.40
CA PRO A 37 -14.58 19.63 -4.70
C PRO A 37 -13.86 20.85 -5.30
N CYS A 38 -12.86 20.61 -6.14
CA CYS A 38 -12.06 21.68 -6.75
C CYS A 38 -11.24 22.49 -5.72
N SER A 39 -10.88 21.85 -4.59
CA SER A 39 -10.02 22.44 -3.56
C SER A 39 -8.65 22.85 -4.13
N THR A 40 -8.13 24.00 -3.70
CA THR A 40 -6.75 24.39 -4.04
C THR A 40 -5.73 23.53 -3.29
N CYS A 41 -4.50 23.41 -3.82
CA CYS A 41 -3.41 22.71 -3.13
C CYS A 41 -3.18 23.28 -1.71
N LYS A 42 -3.24 24.61 -1.54
CA LYS A 42 -3.15 25.28 -0.23
C LYS A 42 -4.28 24.88 0.72
N SER A 43 -5.50 24.71 0.21
CA SER A 43 -6.63 24.22 1.00
C SER A 43 -6.42 22.77 1.45
N CYS A 44 -5.91 21.92 0.56
CA CYS A 44 -5.56 20.53 0.88
C CYS A 44 -4.50 20.46 1.99
N LEU A 45 -3.42 21.23 1.89
CA LEU A 45 -2.38 21.29 2.93
C LEU A 45 -2.93 21.78 4.27
N ARG A 46 -3.80 22.81 4.26
CA ARG A 46 -4.48 23.28 5.48
C ARG A 46 -5.40 22.22 6.11
N SER A 47 -5.91 21.28 5.32
CA SER A 47 -6.77 20.21 5.83
C SER A 47 -6.02 19.15 6.65
N LEU A 48 -4.69 19.15 6.65
CA LEU A 48 -3.89 18.26 7.51
C LEU A 48 -4.20 18.45 8.99
N ILE A 49 -4.46 19.68 9.42
CA ILE A 49 -4.72 20.03 10.82
C ILE A 49 -6.19 20.40 11.09
N ARG A 50 -7.08 20.14 10.12
CA ARG A 50 -8.52 20.40 10.27
C ARG A 50 -9.29 19.10 10.08
N ALA A 51 -10.26 18.86 10.95
CA ALA A 51 -11.00 17.60 11.00
C ALA A 51 -11.90 17.42 9.76
N SER A 52 -11.55 16.46 8.90
CA SER A 52 -12.31 16.05 7.71
C SER A 52 -12.36 14.53 7.64
N ASN A 53 -13.26 13.99 6.82
CA ASN A 53 -13.37 12.54 6.59
C ASN A 53 -12.10 11.90 6.01
N GLU A 54 -11.15 12.70 5.53
CA GLU A 54 -9.88 12.24 4.96
C GLU A 54 -8.68 12.54 5.87
N THR A 55 -8.84 13.31 6.95
CA THR A 55 -7.71 13.81 7.76
C THR A 55 -6.94 12.67 8.39
N LEU A 56 -7.62 11.75 9.07
CA LEU A 56 -6.94 10.60 9.64
C LEU A 56 -6.47 9.61 8.57
N ASN A 57 -7.14 9.49 7.41
CA ASN A 57 -6.63 8.64 6.32
C ASN A 57 -5.23 9.08 5.87
N VAL A 58 -4.97 10.40 5.86
CA VAL A 58 -3.63 10.96 5.59
C VAL A 58 -2.67 10.61 6.73
N TRP A 59 -3.01 10.92 7.97
CA TRP A 59 -2.10 10.74 9.12
C TRP A 59 -1.78 9.28 9.42
N THR A 60 -2.75 8.37 9.27
CA THR A 60 -2.53 6.94 9.50
C THR A 60 -1.52 6.33 8.53
N HIS A 61 -1.29 6.95 7.36
CA HIS A 61 -0.20 6.56 6.47
C HIS A 61 1.04 7.42 6.61
N PHE A 62 0.90 8.72 6.91
CA PHE A 62 2.04 9.63 7.06
C PHE A 62 2.93 9.27 8.26
N LEU A 63 2.35 8.99 9.43
CA LEU A 63 3.14 8.67 10.64
C LEU A 63 3.99 7.40 10.48
N PRO A 64 3.47 6.29 9.92
CA PRO A 64 4.30 5.12 9.63
C PRO A 64 5.51 5.39 8.73
N ILE A 65 5.49 6.39 7.84
CA ILE A 65 6.66 6.73 7.02
C ILE A 65 7.84 7.07 7.91
N ILE A 66 7.63 7.91 8.92
CA ILE A 66 8.66 8.31 9.88
C ILE A 66 9.15 7.09 10.68
N TYR A 67 8.22 6.26 11.14
CA TYR A 67 8.53 5.03 11.88
C TYR A 67 9.40 4.06 11.05
N PHE A 68 9.00 3.74 9.82
CA PHE A 68 9.71 2.79 8.96
C PHE A 68 11.02 3.35 8.40
N LEU A 69 11.12 4.66 8.17
CA LEU A 69 12.40 5.31 7.88
C LEU A 69 13.38 5.13 9.04
N ASN A 70 12.93 5.40 10.27
CA ASN A 70 13.76 5.22 11.45
C ASN A 70 14.15 3.74 11.64
N ARG A 71 13.22 2.80 11.44
CA ARG A 71 13.52 1.35 11.48
C ARG A 71 14.54 0.95 10.43
N ALA A 72 14.42 1.44 9.19
CA ALA A 72 15.39 1.19 8.14
C ALA A 72 16.79 1.69 8.54
N ILE A 73 16.88 2.93 9.04
CA ILE A 73 18.16 3.51 9.50
C ILE A 73 18.76 2.64 10.61
N GLN A 74 17.98 2.31 11.64
CA GLN A 74 18.45 1.46 12.75
C GLN A 74 18.90 0.08 12.27
N PHE A 75 18.16 -0.54 11.35
CA PHE A 75 18.50 -1.83 10.78
C PHE A 75 19.86 -1.80 10.08
N TYR A 76 20.11 -0.82 9.21
CA TYR A 76 21.40 -0.72 8.52
C TYR A 76 22.54 -0.23 9.42
N SER A 77 22.28 0.62 10.42
CA SER A 77 23.30 1.07 11.37
C SER A 77 23.76 -0.03 12.33
N ASN A 78 22.85 -0.86 12.83
CA ASN A 78 23.18 -1.89 13.83
C ASN A 78 23.87 -3.12 13.26
N ASN A 79 23.83 -3.31 11.94
CA ASN A 79 24.43 -4.48 11.31
C ASN A 79 25.88 -4.24 10.84
N ASP A 80 26.50 -3.08 11.11
CA ASP A 80 27.91 -2.65 10.83
C ASP A 80 28.39 -2.77 9.37
N SER A 81 27.59 -3.46 8.57
CA SER A 81 27.62 -3.63 7.15
C SER A 81 26.84 -2.48 6.55
N GLY A 82 27.52 -1.53 5.91
CA GLY A 82 26.84 -0.49 5.15
C GLY A 82 25.75 -1.09 4.25
N CYS A 83 24.74 -0.30 3.90
CA CYS A 83 23.60 -0.74 3.10
C CYS A 83 24.00 -1.44 1.77
N PHE A 84 25.27 -1.32 1.37
CA PHE A 84 25.92 -1.92 0.21
C PHE A 84 26.42 -3.38 0.39
N GLU A 85 26.20 -4.04 1.52
CA GLU A 85 26.52 -5.47 1.63
C GLU A 85 25.44 -6.37 1.02
N PHE A 86 25.89 -7.35 0.21
CA PHE A 86 25.02 -8.22 -0.59
C PHE A 86 23.97 -8.98 0.24
N GLN A 87 24.30 -9.32 1.49
CA GLN A 87 23.43 -10.06 2.41
C GLN A 87 22.20 -9.24 2.84
N TYR A 88 22.28 -7.91 2.81
CA TYR A 88 21.19 -7.01 3.21
C TYR A 88 20.47 -6.35 2.02
N TYR A 89 20.97 -6.54 0.78
CA TYR A 89 20.32 -6.05 -0.45
C TYR A 89 18.83 -6.39 -0.56
N PRO A 90 18.38 -7.60 -0.19
CA PRO A 90 16.97 -7.93 -0.30
C PRO A 90 16.06 -7.09 0.59
N PHE A 91 16.56 -6.45 1.66
CA PHE A 91 15.76 -5.61 2.57
C PHE A 91 15.50 -4.21 1.99
N MET A 92 16.38 -3.71 1.12
CA MET A 92 16.22 -2.39 0.49
C MET A 92 14.91 -2.30 -0.32
N PRO A 93 14.61 -3.21 -1.26
CA PRO A 93 13.33 -3.22 -1.97
C PRO A 93 12.14 -3.19 -1.01
N ASN A 94 12.14 -3.97 0.07
CA ASN A 94 11.01 -3.98 1.00
C ASN A 94 10.85 -2.63 1.73
N TYR A 95 11.92 -2.07 2.30
CA TYR A 95 11.84 -0.75 2.94
C TYR A 95 11.41 0.36 1.96
N ILE A 96 11.95 0.37 0.73
CA ILE A 96 11.54 1.31 -0.33
C ILE A 96 10.04 1.14 -0.63
N GLY A 97 9.58 -0.10 -0.79
CA GLY A 97 8.18 -0.41 -1.02
C GLY A 97 7.28 0.06 0.12
N ILE A 98 7.66 -0.20 1.37
CA ILE A 98 6.95 0.23 2.59
C ILE A 98 6.80 1.75 2.62
N ILE A 99 7.90 2.48 2.45
CA ILE A 99 7.90 3.95 2.48
C ILE A 99 7.05 4.49 1.32
N PHE A 100 7.21 3.93 0.13
CA PHE A 100 6.52 4.40 -1.07
C PHE A 100 5.01 4.20 -0.99
N TYR A 101 4.50 3.04 -0.53
CA TYR A 101 3.05 2.82 -0.47
C TYR A 101 2.39 3.75 0.56
N HIS A 102 3.01 3.95 1.72
CA HIS A 102 2.48 4.87 2.72
C HIS A 102 2.48 6.31 2.20
N LEU A 103 3.57 6.73 1.54
CA LEU A 103 3.65 8.06 0.93
C LEU A 103 2.58 8.25 -0.16
N ALA A 104 2.45 7.29 -1.06
CA ALA A 104 1.47 7.32 -2.14
C ALA A 104 0.04 7.42 -1.62
N SER A 105 -0.32 6.62 -0.62
CA SER A 105 -1.64 6.66 0.02
C SER A 105 -1.92 7.99 0.72
N SER A 106 -0.95 8.46 1.52
CA SER A 106 -1.04 9.76 2.21
C SER A 106 -1.25 10.92 1.22
N ILE A 107 -0.51 10.94 0.11
CA ILE A 107 -0.66 11.92 -0.96
C ILE A 107 -2.04 11.81 -1.63
N ALA A 108 -2.50 10.59 -1.90
CA ALA A 108 -3.80 10.35 -2.52
C ALA A 108 -4.94 10.92 -1.69
N HIS A 109 -4.99 10.59 -0.40
CA HIS A 109 -6.00 11.13 0.50
C HIS A 109 -5.83 12.65 0.71
N LEU A 110 -4.61 13.19 0.71
CA LEU A 110 -4.39 14.62 0.87
C LEU A 110 -4.98 15.43 -0.30
N PHE A 111 -4.75 15.00 -1.54
CA PHE A 111 -5.12 15.76 -2.74
C PHE A 111 -6.39 15.28 -3.44
N CYS A 112 -7.11 14.30 -2.86
CA CYS A 112 -8.30 13.72 -3.49
C CYS A 112 -9.47 14.69 -3.72
N SER A 113 -9.46 15.89 -3.13
CA SER A 113 -10.50 16.91 -3.33
C SER A 113 -10.15 17.95 -4.41
N MET A 114 -8.93 17.93 -4.97
CA MET A 114 -8.47 18.95 -5.92
C MET A 114 -9.20 18.91 -7.27
N SER A 115 -9.44 17.72 -7.80
CA SER A 115 -10.29 17.48 -8.96
C SER A 115 -10.54 15.99 -9.12
N ILE A 116 -11.52 15.61 -9.93
CA ILE A 116 -11.78 14.19 -10.26
C ILE A 116 -10.54 13.57 -10.89
N LYS A 117 -9.86 14.29 -11.79
CA LYS A 117 -8.62 13.81 -12.44
C LYS A 117 -7.52 13.55 -11.42
N TYR A 118 -7.22 14.51 -10.55
CA TYR A 118 -6.20 14.35 -9.51
C TYR A 118 -6.56 13.22 -8.55
N ARG A 119 -7.82 13.12 -8.10
CA ARG A 119 -8.32 12.02 -7.26
C ARG A 119 -7.98 10.66 -7.88
N HIS A 120 -8.38 10.43 -9.12
CA HIS A 120 -8.13 9.16 -9.78
C HIS A 120 -6.64 8.88 -9.99
N THR A 121 -5.87 9.85 -10.49
CA THR A 121 -4.43 9.68 -10.72
C THR A 121 -3.69 9.37 -9.42
N CYS A 122 -3.97 10.09 -8.33
CA CYS A 122 -3.30 9.82 -7.06
C CYS A 122 -3.68 8.43 -6.50
N PHE A 123 -4.94 8.00 -6.63
CA PHE A 123 -5.31 6.64 -6.23
C PHE A 123 -4.71 5.54 -7.13
N TYR A 124 -4.38 5.82 -8.39
CA TYR A 124 -3.59 4.87 -9.18
C TYR A 124 -2.16 4.74 -8.66
N ILE A 125 -1.55 5.86 -8.25
CA ILE A 125 -0.22 5.85 -7.63
C ILE A 125 -0.28 5.07 -6.31
N ASP A 126 -1.32 5.28 -5.48
CA ASP A 126 -1.56 4.51 -4.26
C ASP A 126 -1.61 2.99 -4.54
N TYR A 127 -2.41 2.57 -5.52
CA TYR A 127 -2.48 1.15 -5.91
C TYR A 127 -1.15 0.60 -6.40
N SER A 128 -0.39 1.37 -7.18
CA SER A 128 0.96 0.97 -7.58
C SER A 128 1.90 0.81 -6.38
N GLY A 129 1.74 1.66 -5.35
CA GLY A 129 2.50 1.59 -4.12
C GLY A 129 2.34 0.25 -3.42
N ILE A 130 1.09 -0.23 -3.29
CA ILE A 130 0.78 -1.55 -2.72
C ILE A 130 1.43 -2.67 -3.56
N CYS A 131 1.41 -2.56 -4.89
CA CYS A 131 1.99 -3.57 -5.78
C CYS A 131 3.54 -3.62 -5.68
N ILE A 132 4.17 -2.46 -5.57
CA ILE A 132 5.62 -2.31 -5.39
C ILE A 132 6.04 -2.85 -4.02
N TYR A 133 5.29 -2.51 -2.96
CA TYR A 133 5.49 -3.07 -1.63
C TYR A 133 5.44 -4.60 -1.61
N ALA A 134 4.38 -5.19 -2.16
CA ALA A 134 4.22 -6.64 -2.17
C ALA A 134 5.40 -7.33 -2.85
N MET A 135 5.85 -6.81 -4.01
CA MET A 135 7.02 -7.34 -4.71
C MET A 135 8.31 -7.17 -3.90
N GLY A 136 8.53 -6.01 -3.27
CA GLY A 136 9.68 -5.78 -2.42
C GLY A 136 9.76 -6.76 -1.25
N ALA A 137 8.63 -6.97 -0.57
CA ALA A 137 8.49 -7.97 0.47
C ALA A 137 8.76 -9.39 -0.05
N GLY A 138 8.23 -9.76 -1.21
CA GLY A 138 8.46 -11.08 -1.81
C GLY A 138 9.93 -11.32 -2.16
N ILE A 139 10.62 -10.32 -2.71
CA ILE A 139 12.07 -10.38 -2.94
C ILE A 139 12.79 -10.65 -1.61
N THR A 140 12.48 -9.91 -0.54
CA THR A 140 13.11 -10.16 0.77
C THR A 140 12.83 -11.56 1.27
N TYR A 141 11.56 -11.99 1.27
CA TYR A 141 11.16 -13.31 1.75
C TYR A 141 11.85 -14.43 0.98
N TYR A 142 11.90 -14.37 -0.35
CA TYR A 142 12.56 -15.39 -1.15
C TYR A 142 14.06 -15.47 -0.81
N ASN A 143 14.74 -14.32 -0.77
CA ASN A 143 16.18 -14.29 -0.52
C ASN A 143 16.53 -14.70 0.91
N LEU A 144 15.68 -14.41 1.89
CA LEU A 144 15.93 -14.75 3.30
C LEU A 144 15.54 -16.20 3.62
N TYR A 145 14.52 -16.76 2.98
CA TYR A 145 13.95 -18.05 3.39
C TYR A 145 14.25 -19.21 2.43
N VAL A 146 14.41 -18.92 1.13
CA VAL A 146 14.57 -19.95 0.10
C VAL A 146 16.04 -20.13 -0.28
N LEU A 147 16.74 -19.06 -0.70
CA LEU A 147 18.13 -19.17 -1.15
C LEU A 147 19.10 -19.81 -0.15
N PRO A 148 19.11 -19.43 1.14
CA PRO A 148 20.11 -19.93 2.09
C PRO A 148 19.92 -21.42 2.40
N ASN A 149 18.68 -21.91 2.22
CA ASN A 149 18.32 -23.30 2.41
C ASN A 149 18.18 -24.05 1.07
N ALA A 150 18.58 -23.48 -0.07
CA ALA A 150 18.34 -24.08 -1.40
C ALA A 150 18.75 -25.57 -1.54
N PRO A 151 19.81 -26.07 -0.88
CA PRO A 151 20.15 -27.51 -0.92
C PRO A 151 19.16 -28.42 -0.18
N THR A 152 18.36 -27.88 0.75
CA THR A 152 17.45 -28.64 1.64
C THR A 152 15.99 -28.18 1.56
N ASN A 153 15.73 -27.03 0.93
CA ASN A 153 14.42 -26.41 0.81
C ASN A 153 13.81 -26.73 -0.55
N ASN A 154 12.77 -27.56 -0.56
CA ASN A 154 12.05 -27.99 -1.76
C ASN A 154 11.06 -26.93 -2.28
N TYR A 155 11.33 -25.64 -2.11
CA TYR A 155 10.47 -24.58 -2.62
C TYR A 155 10.38 -24.68 -4.15
N PRO A 156 9.17 -24.70 -4.75
CA PRO A 156 8.98 -25.17 -6.13
C PRO A 156 9.44 -24.19 -7.21
N LEU A 157 9.73 -22.94 -6.87
CA LEU A 157 10.12 -21.91 -7.84
C LEU A 157 11.59 -21.52 -7.64
N SER A 158 12.33 -21.43 -8.74
CA SER A 158 13.65 -20.79 -8.73
C SER A 158 13.53 -19.28 -8.49
N GLN A 159 14.63 -18.62 -8.13
CA GLN A 159 14.63 -17.19 -7.81
C GLN A 159 14.17 -16.35 -9.00
N ILE A 160 14.67 -16.69 -10.19
CA ILE A 160 14.29 -16.00 -11.44
C ILE A 160 12.80 -16.21 -11.73
N ALA A 161 12.30 -17.44 -11.60
CA ALA A 161 10.89 -17.74 -11.84
C ALA A 161 9.98 -16.99 -10.86
N PHE A 162 10.32 -17.01 -9.56
CA PHE A 162 9.56 -16.31 -8.53
C PHE A 162 9.53 -14.80 -8.77
N THR A 163 10.70 -14.17 -9.00
CA THR A 163 10.78 -12.71 -9.23
C THR A 163 10.03 -12.30 -10.50
N THR A 164 10.14 -13.06 -11.58
CA THR A 164 9.39 -12.81 -12.83
C THR A 164 7.87 -12.94 -12.63
N LEU A 165 7.41 -13.95 -11.89
CA LEU A 165 5.99 -14.10 -11.58
C LEU A 165 5.49 -12.99 -10.66
N SER A 166 6.25 -12.63 -9.62
CA SER A 166 5.95 -11.49 -8.73
C SER A 166 5.78 -10.20 -9.54
N PHE A 167 6.67 -9.99 -10.51
CA PHE A 167 6.61 -8.85 -11.41
C PHE A 167 5.32 -8.84 -12.24
N GLY A 168 4.99 -9.97 -12.87
CA GLY A 168 3.76 -10.12 -13.65
C GLY A 168 2.49 -9.91 -12.81
N VAL A 169 2.47 -10.42 -11.58
CA VAL A 169 1.37 -10.21 -10.63
C VAL A 169 1.26 -8.73 -10.25
N SER A 170 2.38 -8.06 -9.94
CA SER A 170 2.43 -6.64 -9.61
C SER A 170 1.81 -5.76 -10.71
N LEU A 171 2.24 -5.94 -11.96
CA LEU A 171 1.70 -5.19 -13.10
C LEU A 171 0.22 -5.49 -13.35
N SER A 172 -0.16 -6.76 -13.28
CA SER A 172 -1.54 -7.20 -13.52
C SER A 172 -2.50 -6.62 -12.48
N VAL A 173 -2.11 -6.67 -11.19
CA VAL A 173 -2.90 -6.14 -10.08
C VAL A 173 -2.99 -4.62 -10.15
N CYS A 174 -1.90 -3.92 -10.49
CA CYS A 174 -1.94 -2.47 -10.70
C CYS A 174 -2.91 -2.10 -11.83
N LEU A 175 -2.82 -2.77 -12.98
CA LEU A 175 -3.69 -2.52 -14.13
C LEU A 175 -5.16 -2.76 -13.79
N VAL A 176 -5.49 -3.93 -13.22
CA VAL A 176 -6.85 -4.28 -12.78
C VAL A 176 -7.37 -3.26 -11.77
N SER A 177 -6.54 -2.83 -10.83
CA SER A 177 -6.94 -1.86 -9.81
C SER A 177 -7.24 -0.49 -10.40
N CYS A 178 -6.45 -0.01 -11.35
CA CYS A 178 -6.71 1.23 -12.08
C CYS A 178 -8.01 1.15 -12.91
N ILE A 179 -8.21 0.06 -13.65
CA ILE A 179 -9.40 -0.16 -14.50
C ILE A 179 -10.67 -0.26 -13.66
N SER A 180 -10.62 -0.97 -12.52
CA SER A 180 -11.78 -1.23 -11.67
C SER A 180 -12.45 0.03 -11.13
N ARG A 181 -11.74 1.17 -11.05
CA ARG A 181 -12.33 2.45 -10.62
C ARG A 181 -13.34 3.02 -11.61
N HIS A 182 -13.30 2.59 -12.88
CA HIS A 182 -14.18 3.10 -13.94
C HIS A 182 -15.33 2.17 -14.26
N TYR A 183 -15.00 0.90 -14.55
CA TYR A 183 -15.95 -0.04 -15.12
C TYR A 183 -16.80 -0.78 -14.07
N TRP A 184 -16.27 -0.96 -12.85
CA TRP A 184 -16.91 -1.74 -11.80
C TRP A 184 -17.14 -0.89 -10.55
N ARG A 185 -17.93 0.18 -10.65
CA ARG A 185 -18.06 1.14 -9.53
C ARG A 185 -18.61 0.51 -8.24
N SER A 186 -19.58 -0.41 -8.33
CA SER A 186 -20.20 -1.06 -7.17
C SER A 186 -19.36 -2.20 -6.58
N THR A 187 -18.69 -2.98 -7.43
CA THR A 187 -17.92 -4.18 -7.02
C THR A 187 -16.40 -3.97 -7.03
N GLY A 188 -15.93 -2.84 -7.52
CA GLY A 188 -14.52 -2.57 -7.77
C GLY A 188 -13.68 -2.57 -6.50
N ALA A 189 -14.24 -2.19 -5.36
CA ALA A 189 -13.56 -2.30 -4.07
C ALA A 189 -13.23 -3.78 -3.75
N VAL A 190 -14.21 -4.68 -3.93
CA VAL A 190 -14.03 -6.12 -3.71
C VAL A 190 -13.03 -6.71 -4.70
N ILE A 191 -13.12 -6.34 -5.99
CA ILE A 191 -12.19 -6.78 -7.03
C ILE A 191 -10.75 -6.38 -6.67
N ARG A 192 -10.55 -5.12 -6.26
CA ARG A 192 -9.23 -4.63 -5.84
C ARG A 192 -8.72 -5.35 -4.62
N THR A 193 -9.54 -5.49 -3.58
CA THR A 193 -9.15 -6.20 -2.36
C THR A 193 -8.75 -7.65 -2.67
N GLY A 194 -9.50 -8.36 -3.52
CA GLY A 194 -9.14 -9.71 -3.97
C GLY A 194 -7.83 -9.75 -4.75
N ALA A 195 -7.63 -8.81 -5.68
CA ALA A 195 -6.40 -8.71 -6.46
C ALA A 195 -5.17 -8.43 -5.57
N PHE A 196 -5.29 -7.52 -4.59
CA PHE A 196 -4.22 -7.26 -3.63
C PHE A 196 -3.99 -8.44 -2.68
N ALA A 197 -5.03 -9.16 -2.25
CA ALA A 197 -4.89 -10.36 -1.44
C ALA A 197 -4.12 -11.47 -2.19
N ILE A 198 -4.42 -11.69 -3.47
CA ILE A 198 -3.66 -12.64 -4.31
C ILE A 198 -2.19 -12.21 -4.41
N ASN A 199 -1.93 -10.92 -4.63
CA ASN A 199 -0.57 -10.37 -4.69
C ASN A 199 0.20 -10.63 -3.39
N LEU A 200 -0.44 -10.38 -2.26
CA LEU A 200 0.12 -10.60 -0.93
C LEU A 200 0.39 -12.08 -0.64
N ILE A 201 -0.57 -12.97 -0.94
CA ILE A 201 -0.41 -14.43 -0.75
C ILE A 201 0.78 -14.92 -1.58
N PHE A 202 0.86 -14.53 -2.86
CA PHE A 202 1.95 -14.94 -3.73
C PHE A 202 3.31 -14.45 -3.20
N ASN A 203 3.42 -13.16 -2.86
CA ASN A 203 4.69 -12.62 -2.38
C ASN A 203 5.10 -13.10 -0.99
N THR A 204 4.14 -13.48 -0.15
CA THR A 204 4.40 -14.06 1.19
C THR A 204 4.57 -15.58 1.14
N SER A 205 4.40 -16.21 -0.04
CA SER A 205 4.47 -17.67 -0.16
C SER A 205 5.80 -18.30 0.31
N PRO A 206 6.98 -17.67 0.21
CA PRO A 206 8.21 -18.26 0.79
C PRO A 206 8.15 -18.40 2.31
N SER A 207 7.56 -17.45 3.03
CA SER A 207 7.42 -17.53 4.49
C SER A 207 6.31 -18.50 4.89
N LEU A 208 5.20 -18.51 4.15
CA LEU A 208 4.11 -19.48 4.33
C LEU A 208 4.60 -20.92 4.10
N TRP A 209 5.50 -21.13 3.15
CA TRP A 209 6.09 -22.44 2.86
C TRP A 209 6.91 -22.97 4.05
N LEU A 210 7.77 -22.14 4.64
CA LEU A 210 8.50 -22.52 5.85
C LEU A 210 7.58 -22.70 7.06
N PHE A 211 6.57 -21.84 7.19
CA PHE A 211 5.57 -21.96 8.26
C PHE A 211 4.83 -23.30 8.18
N TRP A 212 4.39 -23.71 6.98
CA TRP A 212 3.72 -24.99 6.76
C TRP A 212 4.60 -26.19 7.12
N GLN A 213 5.91 -26.06 6.94
CA GLN A 213 6.89 -27.09 7.32
C GLN A 213 7.30 -27.04 8.80
N ASN A 214 6.74 -26.11 9.59
CA ASN A 214 7.16 -25.84 10.97
C ASN A 214 8.65 -25.44 11.09
N GLN A 215 9.19 -24.80 10.06
CA GLN A 215 10.59 -24.38 9.98
C GLN A 215 10.79 -22.87 10.10
N LEU A 216 9.71 -22.08 10.17
CA LEU A 216 9.79 -20.62 10.31
C LEU A 216 9.99 -20.22 11.79
N PRO A 217 11.15 -19.68 12.20
CA PRO A 217 11.39 -19.31 13.59
C PRO A 217 10.47 -18.17 14.05
N SER A 218 10.21 -17.20 13.17
CA SER A 218 9.30 -16.08 13.39
C SER A 218 7.82 -16.40 13.17
N ALA A 219 7.39 -17.67 13.25
CA ALA A 219 6.01 -18.09 13.01
C ALA A 219 4.93 -17.25 13.73
N THR A 220 5.19 -16.84 14.98
CA THR A 220 4.29 -15.97 15.74
C THR A 220 4.09 -14.60 15.09
N HIS A 221 5.15 -14.00 14.54
CA HIS A 221 5.05 -12.74 13.80
C HIS A 221 4.24 -12.91 12.51
N LEU A 222 4.43 -14.02 11.78
CA LEU A 222 3.64 -14.31 10.58
C LEU A 222 2.14 -14.45 10.91
N VAL A 223 1.79 -15.17 11.99
CA VAL A 223 0.38 -15.31 12.42
C VAL A 223 -0.22 -13.95 12.79
N ARG A 224 0.52 -13.11 13.53
CA ARG A 224 0.07 -11.75 13.86
C ARG A 224 -0.08 -10.87 12.62
N GLN A 225 0.87 -10.93 11.68
CA GLN A 225 0.82 -10.22 10.40
C GLN A 225 -0.47 -10.55 9.65
N TRP A 226 -0.78 -11.84 9.45
CA TRP A 226 -1.98 -12.26 8.74
C TRP A 226 -3.27 -11.94 9.50
N SER A 227 -3.24 -11.99 10.83
CA SER A 227 -4.38 -11.59 11.67
C SER A 227 -4.74 -10.12 11.45
N TRP A 228 -3.74 -9.24 11.42
CA TRP A 228 -3.95 -7.82 11.12
C TRP A 228 -4.46 -7.58 9.71
N TYR A 229 -3.94 -8.28 8.70
CA TYR A 229 -4.44 -8.15 7.33
C TYR A 229 -5.88 -8.63 7.15
N VAL A 230 -6.25 -9.74 7.81
CA VAL A 230 -7.65 -10.21 7.82
C VAL A 230 -8.54 -9.20 8.52
N ALA A 231 -8.12 -8.63 9.66
CA ALA A 231 -8.86 -7.56 10.33
C ALA A 231 -9.03 -6.32 9.44
N ALA A 232 -7.97 -5.90 8.72
CA ALA A 232 -7.99 -4.79 7.78
C ALA A 232 -9.04 -5.02 6.68
N ILE A 233 -8.95 -6.17 5.99
CA ILE A 233 -9.87 -6.54 4.91
C ILE A 233 -11.30 -6.61 5.43
N THR A 234 -11.50 -7.20 6.61
CA THR A 234 -12.83 -7.32 7.23
C THR A 234 -13.43 -5.96 7.50
N ALA A 235 -12.71 -5.06 8.17
CA ALA A 235 -13.17 -3.69 8.41
C ALA A 235 -13.54 -3.00 7.09
N TYR A 236 -12.63 -2.99 6.11
CA TYR A 236 -12.78 -2.28 4.85
C TYR A 236 -13.91 -2.79 3.97
N VAL A 237 -14.05 -4.11 3.82
CA VAL A 237 -15.06 -4.73 2.94
C VAL A 237 -16.45 -4.60 3.57
N PHE A 238 -16.56 -4.85 4.88
CA PHE A 238 -17.86 -4.81 5.56
C PHE A 238 -18.28 -3.41 6.04
N LYS A 239 -17.40 -2.40 5.92
CA LYS A 239 -17.65 -1.00 6.32
C LYS A 239 -17.97 -0.85 7.81
N ILE A 240 -17.23 -1.56 8.64
CA ILE A 240 -17.40 -1.56 10.11
C ILE A 240 -16.43 -0.52 10.71
N PRO A 241 -16.90 0.37 11.61
CA PRO A 241 -18.21 0.40 12.27
C PRO A 241 -19.29 1.30 11.62
N GLU A 242 -18.94 2.13 10.63
CA GLU A 242 -19.82 3.17 10.08
C GLU A 242 -21.12 2.63 9.47
N LYS A 243 -21.14 1.38 9.00
CA LYS A 243 -22.35 0.70 8.53
C LYS A 243 -23.41 0.56 9.62
N PHE A 244 -23.01 0.37 10.88
CA PHE A 244 -23.92 0.16 12.01
C PHE A 244 -24.37 1.47 12.67
N ALA A 245 -23.59 2.54 12.52
CA ALA A 245 -23.97 3.87 12.98
C ALA A 245 -23.55 4.95 11.96
N PRO A 246 -24.30 5.09 10.85
CA PRO A 246 -24.00 6.07 9.81
C PRO A 246 -23.96 7.50 10.38
N GLY A 247 -22.99 8.31 9.95
CA GLY A 247 -22.80 9.67 10.46
C GLY A 247 -21.97 9.80 11.74
N LYS A 248 -21.83 8.73 12.55
CA LYS A 248 -21.08 8.79 13.83
C LYS A 248 -19.58 8.74 13.64
N PHE A 249 -19.13 8.07 12.58
CA PHE A 249 -17.72 7.83 12.29
C PHE A 249 -17.22 8.63 11.07
N ASP A 250 -17.92 9.71 10.70
CA ASP A 250 -17.64 10.48 9.49
C ASP A 250 -16.21 11.04 9.42
N VAL A 251 -15.65 11.40 10.58
CA VAL A 251 -14.32 12.01 10.68
C VAL A 251 -13.31 11.11 11.38
N ILE A 252 -13.75 10.32 12.37
CA ILE A 252 -12.89 9.47 13.18
C ILE A 252 -13.51 8.08 13.29
N GLY A 253 -12.69 7.06 13.05
CA GLY A 253 -12.99 5.67 13.36
C GLY A 253 -13.78 4.92 12.30
N HIS A 254 -13.94 5.42 11.07
CA HIS A 254 -14.53 4.63 10.00
C HIS A 254 -13.57 3.57 9.45
N SER A 255 -14.12 2.57 8.77
CA SER A 255 -13.43 1.36 8.34
C SER A 255 -12.17 1.59 7.53
N HIS A 256 -12.14 2.64 6.71
CA HIS A 256 -10.98 2.97 5.89
C HIS A 256 -9.77 3.40 6.73
N GLN A 257 -10.00 4.10 7.86
CA GLN A 257 -8.95 4.45 8.80
C GLN A 257 -8.41 3.20 9.51
N TRP A 258 -9.31 2.32 9.96
CA TRP A 258 -8.92 1.05 10.57
C TRP A 258 -8.18 0.14 9.60
N PHE A 259 -8.59 0.12 8.33
CA PHE A 259 -7.88 -0.57 7.26
C PHE A 259 -6.42 -0.11 7.17
N HIS A 260 -6.16 1.20 7.15
CA HIS A 260 -4.80 1.75 7.15
C HIS A 260 -4.02 1.34 8.39
N VAL A 261 -4.60 1.51 9.58
CA VAL A 261 -3.94 1.18 10.85
C VAL A 261 -3.57 -0.30 10.90
N PHE A 262 -4.51 -1.20 10.59
CA PHE A 262 -4.26 -2.64 10.62
C PHE A 262 -3.28 -3.09 9.53
N LEU A 263 -3.30 -2.49 8.34
CA LEU A 263 -2.26 -2.73 7.34
C LEU A 263 -0.88 -2.34 7.86
N SER A 264 -0.72 -1.15 8.46
CA SER A 264 0.55 -0.71 9.02
C SER A 264 1.02 -1.62 10.16
N LEU A 265 0.13 -2.09 11.05
CA LEU A 265 0.47 -3.06 12.09
C LEU A 265 0.91 -4.41 11.51
N GLY A 266 0.27 -4.89 10.44
CA GLY A 266 0.71 -6.07 9.72
C GLY A 266 2.12 -5.89 9.13
N THR A 267 2.42 -4.72 8.57
CA THR A 267 3.76 -4.37 8.08
C THR A 267 4.79 -4.26 9.21
N VAL A 268 4.40 -3.81 10.41
CA VAL A 268 5.27 -3.86 11.60
C VAL A 268 5.62 -5.30 11.95
N GLU A 269 4.63 -6.19 11.99
CA GLU A 269 4.86 -7.61 12.27
C GLU A 269 5.73 -8.28 11.21
N GLN A 270 5.56 -7.95 9.93
CA GLN A 270 6.45 -8.38 8.86
C GLN A 270 7.91 -8.00 9.14
N ILE A 271 8.17 -6.72 9.40
CA ILE A 271 9.55 -6.24 9.62
C ILE A 271 10.14 -6.88 10.88
N ASN A 272 9.35 -7.03 11.95
CA ASN A 272 9.79 -7.77 13.13
C ASN A 272 10.13 -9.24 12.80
N SER A 273 9.34 -9.90 11.95
CA SER A 273 9.58 -11.27 11.47
C SER A 273 10.93 -11.37 10.76
N LEU A 274 11.16 -10.48 9.79
CA LEU A 274 12.36 -10.46 8.96
C LEU A 274 13.62 -10.12 9.76
N GLU A 275 13.54 -9.12 10.64
CA GLU A 275 14.64 -8.72 11.52
C GLU A 275 14.96 -9.77 12.58
N PHE A 276 13.96 -10.46 13.11
CA PHE A 276 14.17 -11.57 14.04
C PHE A 276 14.93 -12.71 13.34
N ASP A 277 14.46 -13.15 12.18
CA ASP A 277 15.04 -14.29 11.49
C ASP A 277 16.46 -14.00 10.98
N VAL A 278 16.71 -12.81 10.40
CA VAL A 278 18.06 -12.46 9.91
C VAL A 278 19.08 -12.42 11.04
N ASN A 279 18.68 -11.96 12.23
CA ASN A 279 19.56 -11.93 13.40
C ASN A 279 19.72 -13.32 14.03
N ALA A 280 18.65 -14.10 14.13
CA ALA A 280 18.68 -15.45 14.71
C ALA A 280 19.45 -16.47 13.84
N CYS A 281 19.48 -16.27 12.53
CA CYS A 281 20.11 -17.18 11.58
C CYS A 281 21.37 -16.59 10.89
N ARG A 282 21.94 -15.50 11.43
CA ARG A 282 23.12 -14.77 10.93
C ARG A 282 24.28 -15.65 10.41
N PRO A 283 24.67 -16.78 11.05
CA PRO A 283 25.77 -17.62 10.54
C PRO A 283 25.40 -18.49 9.32
N LYS A 284 24.11 -18.69 9.03
CA LYS A 284 23.61 -19.55 7.94
C LYS A 284 23.39 -18.81 6.61
N TYR A 285 23.48 -17.47 6.62
CA TYR A 285 23.07 -16.60 5.52
C TYR A 285 24.20 -16.17 4.57
N MET A 286 25.33 -16.87 4.56
CA MET A 286 26.34 -16.73 3.51
C MET A 286 26.12 -17.81 2.45
N PRO A 287 25.17 -17.66 1.50
CA PRO A 287 25.16 -18.53 0.34
C PRO A 287 26.42 -18.25 -0.48
N SER A 288 26.95 -19.30 -1.10
CA SER A 288 28.00 -19.19 -2.13
C SER A 288 27.56 -18.32 -3.33
N ASP A 289 26.24 -18.15 -3.54
CA ASP A 289 25.65 -17.29 -4.56
C ASP A 289 24.90 -16.10 -3.91
N ALA A 290 25.58 -14.96 -3.80
CA ALA A 290 25.01 -13.71 -3.30
C ALA A 290 23.82 -13.22 -4.16
N PRO A 291 22.79 -12.57 -3.58
CA PRO A 291 21.71 -11.95 -4.34
C PRO A 291 22.28 -10.91 -5.32
N SER A 292 21.98 -11.06 -6.61
CA SER A 292 22.45 -10.10 -7.61
C SER A 292 21.68 -8.79 -7.51
N PHE A 293 22.36 -7.68 -7.84
CA PHE A 293 21.74 -6.36 -7.97
C PHE A 293 20.52 -6.40 -8.90
N PHE A 294 20.64 -7.09 -10.04
CA PHE A 294 19.58 -7.16 -11.05
C PHE A 294 18.30 -7.84 -10.54
N ILE A 295 18.42 -8.90 -9.74
CA ILE A 295 17.25 -9.64 -9.23
C ILE A 295 16.63 -8.93 -8.02
N THR A 296 17.38 -8.11 -7.30
CA THR A 296 16.92 -7.39 -6.10
C THR A 296 16.53 -5.94 -6.42
N ILE A 297 17.50 -5.03 -6.44
CA ILE A 297 17.29 -3.60 -6.62
C ILE A 297 16.88 -3.27 -8.06
N GLY A 298 17.54 -3.87 -9.05
CA GLY A 298 17.25 -3.66 -10.47
C GLY A 298 15.82 -4.06 -10.85
N SER A 299 15.35 -5.22 -10.36
CA SER A 299 13.97 -5.68 -10.59
C SER A 299 12.95 -4.75 -9.94
N MET A 300 13.25 -4.23 -8.74
CA MET A 300 12.42 -3.23 -8.06
C MET A 300 12.36 -1.91 -8.85
N MET A 301 13.50 -1.39 -9.32
CA MET A 301 13.53 -0.18 -10.15
C MET A 301 12.70 -0.34 -11.42
N LEU A 302 12.84 -1.49 -12.09
CA LEU A 302 12.04 -1.82 -13.27
C LEU A 302 10.54 -1.89 -12.93
N ALA A 303 10.18 -2.44 -11.77
CA ALA A 303 8.80 -2.55 -11.32
C ALA A 303 8.18 -1.18 -11.07
N ILE A 304 8.93 -0.28 -10.44
CA ILE A 304 8.52 1.12 -10.25
C ILE A 304 8.26 1.80 -11.59
N LEU A 305 9.19 1.67 -12.55
CA LEU A 305 9.06 2.28 -13.87
C LEU A 305 7.85 1.75 -14.65
N LEU A 306 7.64 0.44 -14.69
CA LEU A 306 6.53 -0.16 -15.44
C LEU A 306 5.17 0.05 -14.77
N ASN A 307 5.10 0.05 -13.44
CA ASN A 307 3.89 0.49 -12.74
C ASN A 307 3.59 1.97 -13.01
N ALA A 308 4.61 2.84 -13.01
CA ALA A 308 4.43 4.26 -13.35
C ALA A 308 3.96 4.45 -14.80
N LEU A 309 4.40 3.60 -15.73
CA LEU A 309 3.90 3.59 -17.10
C LEU A 309 2.41 3.21 -17.15
N ILE A 310 1.97 2.17 -16.42
CA ILE A 310 0.55 1.81 -16.31
C ILE A 310 -0.27 2.98 -15.76
N VAL A 311 0.19 3.58 -14.66
CA VAL A 311 -0.46 4.76 -14.04
C VAL A 311 -0.57 5.91 -15.03
N SER A 312 0.49 6.17 -15.80
CA SER A 312 0.54 7.22 -16.82
C SER A 312 -0.44 6.96 -17.96
N ILE A 313 -0.50 5.73 -18.49
CA ILE A 313 -1.44 5.33 -19.53
C ILE A 313 -2.88 5.46 -19.04
N CYS A 314 -3.19 4.96 -17.84
CA CYS A 314 -4.53 5.07 -17.24
C CYS A 314 -4.93 6.54 -17.01
N SER A 315 -3.99 7.38 -16.54
CA SER A 315 -4.21 8.81 -16.34
C SER A 315 -4.41 9.57 -17.65
N TYR A 316 -3.66 9.21 -18.69
CA TYR A 316 -3.81 9.79 -20.03
C TYR A 316 -5.18 9.44 -20.64
N LYS A 317 -5.60 8.16 -20.56
CA LYS A 317 -6.92 7.73 -21.00
C LYS A 317 -8.03 8.50 -20.26
N LEU A 318 -7.92 8.64 -18.95
CA LEU A 318 -8.85 9.45 -18.16
C LEU A 318 -8.96 10.90 -18.67
N ALA A 319 -7.82 11.53 -18.97
CA ALA A 319 -7.79 12.90 -19.47
C ALA A 319 -8.41 13.07 -20.87
N ARG A 320 -8.39 12.02 -21.70
CA ARG A 320 -9.05 12.06 -23.03
C ARG A 320 -10.56 11.93 -22.91
N HIS A 321 -11.06 11.04 -22.06
CA HIS A 321 -12.50 10.89 -21.86
C HIS A 321 -13.14 12.18 -21.32
N ALA A 322 -12.49 12.86 -20.37
CA ALA A 322 -12.97 14.13 -19.83
C ALA A 322 -12.97 15.31 -20.82
N LYS A 323 -12.40 15.17 -22.03
CA LYS A 323 -12.47 16.19 -23.10
C LYS A 323 -13.58 15.93 -24.12
N MET A 324 -14.20 14.75 -24.07
CA MET A 324 -15.26 14.33 -25.00
C MET A 324 -16.67 14.49 -24.42
N ASP A 325 -16.76 14.77 -23.12
CA ASP A 325 -17.98 15.09 -22.36
C ASP A 325 -18.02 16.60 -22.05
#